data_AF-A0AAV1IL46-F1
#
_entry.id   AF-A0AAV1IL46-F1
#
_cell.length_a   1.000
_cell.length_b   1.000
_cell.length_c   1.000
_cell.angle_alpha   90.00
_cell.angle_beta   90.00
_cell.angle_gamma   90.00
#
_symmetry.space_group_name_H-M   'P 1'
#
loop_
_entity.id
_entity.type
_entity.pdbx_description
1 polymer ?
#
loop_
_entity_poly.entity_id
_entity_poly.type
_entity_poly.pdbx_seq_one_letter_code
_entity_poly.pdbx_strand_id
1 'polypeptide(L)'
;MLALTFSEKEGLRLKRNHAKPVPGHEEALVKVFRAGICSTDLEILKGYVPGYDQVLGHEFVGVVEECPSQPSLEGQRVVGEINCRCHGAKPHADPIFERNHSPGRTVLGIIGKDVGHLVHIS
;
A
#
# COMPACT_ATOMS: atom_id res chain seq x y z
N MET A 1 5.46 -13.24 -8.01
CA MET A 1 5.04 -12.09 -8.83
C MET A 1 6.23 -11.16 -9.07
N LEU A 2 6.14 -10.31 -10.11
CA LEU A 2 7.10 -9.25 -10.35
C LEU A 2 6.89 -8.12 -9.33
N ALA A 3 7.95 -7.59 -8.73
CA ALA A 3 7.89 -6.47 -7.78
C ALA A 3 9.14 -5.58 -7.89
N LEU A 4 8.95 -4.27 -7.73
CA LEU A 4 10.04 -3.31 -7.59
C LEU A 4 10.24 -3.03 -6.09
N THR A 5 11.34 -3.53 -5.53
CA THR A 5 11.64 -3.41 -4.10
C THR A 5 12.79 -2.45 -3.87
N PHE A 6 12.79 -1.75 -2.74
CA PHE A 6 13.93 -0.97 -2.29
C PHE A 6 14.26 -1.32 -0.85
N SER A 7 15.55 -1.44 -0.55
CA SER A 7 16.06 -1.42 0.80
C SER A 7 17.37 -0.64 0.89
N GLU A 8 17.70 -0.09 2.05
CA GLU A 8 18.98 0.62 2.24
C GLU A 8 20.20 -0.29 1.98
N LYS A 9 20.05 -1.59 2.22
CA LYS A 9 21.13 -2.59 2.06
C LYS A 9 21.28 -3.06 0.63
N GLU A 10 20.17 -3.34 -0.06
CA GLU A 10 20.19 -3.91 -1.40
C GLU A 10 20.03 -2.85 -2.50
N GLY A 11 19.54 -1.66 -2.17
CA GLY A 11 19.14 -0.65 -3.15
C GLY A 11 17.92 -1.10 -3.97
N LEU A 12 17.67 -0.39 -5.08
CA LEU A 12 16.52 -0.66 -5.95
C LEU A 12 16.70 -1.98 -6.71
N ARG A 13 15.71 -2.87 -6.66
CA ARG A 13 15.75 -4.19 -7.30
C ARG A 13 14.41 -4.54 -7.94
N LEU A 14 14.48 -5.09 -9.16
CA LEU A 14 13.35 -5.73 -9.81
C LEU A 14 13.36 -7.24 -9.49
N LYS A 15 12.50 -7.70 -8.58
CA LYS A 15 12.39 -9.12 -8.19
C LYS A 15 11.32 -9.78 -9.07
N ARG A 16 11.68 -10.85 -9.80
CA ARG A 16 10.74 -11.58 -10.68
C ARG A 16 9.88 -12.62 -9.95
N ASN A 17 10.36 -13.11 -8.81
CA ASN A 17 9.75 -14.17 -8.01
C ASN A 17 9.44 -13.71 -6.58
N HIS A 18 8.88 -12.51 -6.42
CA HIS A 18 8.43 -12.05 -5.11
C HIS A 18 7.19 -12.82 -4.65
N ALA A 19 7.03 -13.07 -3.36
CA ALA A 19 5.86 -13.77 -2.83
C ALA A 19 4.57 -13.03 -3.20
N LYS A 20 3.51 -13.76 -3.54
CA LYS A 20 2.18 -13.16 -3.69
C LYS A 20 1.62 -12.93 -2.27
N PRO A 21 1.13 -11.73 -1.95
CA PRO A 21 0.52 -11.48 -0.65
C PRO A 21 -0.84 -12.17 -0.51
N VAL A 22 -1.27 -12.34 0.74
CA VAL A 22 -2.57 -12.92 1.10
C VAL A 22 -3.39 -11.87 1.85
N PRO A 23 -4.58 -11.46 1.35
CA PRO A 23 -5.40 -10.42 1.98
C PRO A 23 -5.77 -10.78 3.42
N GLY A 24 -5.59 -9.83 4.34
CA GLY A 24 -6.30 -9.84 5.61
C GLY A 24 -7.81 -9.66 5.42
N HIS A 25 -8.58 -9.81 6.50
CA HIS A 25 -10.04 -9.75 6.43
C HIS A 25 -10.58 -8.42 5.86
N GLU A 26 -9.98 -7.29 6.26
CA GLU A 26 -10.33 -5.92 5.82
C GLU A 26 -9.41 -5.41 4.69
N GLU A 27 -8.79 -6.32 3.95
CA GLU A 27 -7.91 -6.00 2.83
C GLU A 27 -8.41 -6.65 1.55
N ALA A 28 -8.01 -6.08 0.43
CA ALA A 28 -8.29 -6.59 -0.90
C ALA A 28 -6.98 -6.84 -1.64
N LEU A 29 -6.88 -8.00 -2.25
CA LEU A 29 -5.83 -8.28 -3.21
C LEU A 29 -6.19 -7.63 -4.54
N VAL A 30 -5.31 -6.78 -5.03
CA VAL A 30 -5.50 -6.09 -6.31
C VAL A 30 -4.41 -6.47 -7.29
N LYS A 31 -4.83 -6.93 -8.46
CA LYS A 31 -3.95 -7.08 -9.61
C LYS A 31 -3.75 -5.73 -10.26
N VAL A 32 -2.59 -5.14 -9.99
CA VAL A 32 -2.19 -3.85 -10.53
C VAL A 32 -1.95 -3.94 -12.04
N PHE A 33 -2.54 -3.01 -12.80
CA PHE A 33 -2.32 -2.85 -14.24
C PHE A 33 -1.27 -1.79 -14.55
N ARG A 34 -1.31 -0.68 -13.81
CA ARG A 34 -0.39 0.45 -13.94
C ARG A 34 -0.13 1.02 -12.56
N ALA A 35 1.11 1.45 -12.35
CA ALA A 35 1.50 2.24 -11.20
C ALA A 35 2.15 3.55 -11.69
N GLY A 36 1.85 4.65 -11.00
CA GLY A 36 2.54 5.93 -11.14
C GLY A 36 3.88 5.89 -10.40
N ILE A 37 4.77 6.81 -10.80
CA ILE A 37 6.02 7.09 -10.09
C ILE A 37 5.91 8.52 -9.59
N CYS A 38 6.04 8.70 -8.29
CA CYS A 38 5.93 9.99 -7.64
C CYS A 38 7.31 10.48 -7.17
N SER A 39 7.44 11.78 -6.91
CA SER A 39 8.65 12.34 -6.29
C SER A 39 8.94 11.71 -4.93
N THR A 40 7.91 11.31 -4.17
CA THR A 40 8.09 10.60 -2.89
C THR A 40 8.85 9.29 -3.05
N ASP A 41 8.65 8.54 -4.13
CA ASP A 41 9.43 7.32 -4.39
C ASP A 41 10.92 7.64 -4.53
N LEU A 42 11.25 8.74 -5.22
CA LEU A 42 12.63 9.19 -5.40
C LEU A 42 13.26 9.66 -4.09
N GLU A 43 12.49 10.30 -3.21
CA GLU A 43 12.96 10.70 -1.89
C GLU A 43 13.16 9.49 -0.96
N ILE A 44 12.32 8.45 -1.06
CA ILE A 44 12.54 7.17 -0.36
C ILE A 44 13.89 6.57 -0.76
N LEU A 45 14.23 6.57 -2.06
CA LEU A 45 15.54 6.09 -2.54
C LEU A 45 16.73 6.88 -1.95
N LYS A 46 16.49 8.11 -1.48
CA LYS A 46 17.50 8.97 -0.83
C LYS A 46 17.50 8.87 0.70
N GLY A 47 16.70 7.96 1.28
CA GLY A 47 16.63 7.77 2.72
C GLY A 47 15.62 8.67 3.45
N TYR A 48 14.62 9.20 2.76
CA TYR A 48 13.54 9.99 3.37
C TYR A 48 12.76 9.19 4.45
N VAL A 49 12.61 7.88 4.25
CA VAL A 49 12.02 6.95 5.22
C VAL A 49 13.12 6.05 5.78
N PRO A 50 13.58 6.25 7.03
CA PRO A 50 14.63 5.44 7.61
C PRO A 50 14.26 3.97 7.70
N GLY A 51 15.18 3.08 7.29
CA GLY A 51 14.98 1.64 7.37
C GLY A 51 13.94 1.09 6.40
N TYR A 52 13.65 1.80 5.30
CA TYR A 52 12.75 1.31 4.26
C TYR A 52 13.27 -0.04 3.70
N ASP A 53 12.40 -1.04 3.64
CA ASP A 53 12.68 -2.38 3.08
C ASP A 53 11.38 -3.03 2.60
N GLN A 54 10.81 -2.49 1.51
CA GLN A 54 9.45 -2.82 1.05
C GLN A 54 9.33 -2.72 -0.49
N VAL A 55 8.18 -3.11 -1.04
CA VAL A 55 7.81 -2.80 -2.43
C VAL A 55 7.54 -1.30 -2.55
N LEU A 56 7.94 -0.67 -3.67
CA LEU A 56 7.66 0.74 -3.95
C LEU A 56 6.32 0.93 -4.67
N GLY A 57 5.79 2.16 -4.57
CA GLY A 57 4.64 2.64 -5.34
C GLY A 57 3.39 2.85 -4.51
N HIS A 58 2.69 3.95 -4.76
CA HIS A 58 1.48 4.29 -3.99
C HIS A 58 0.38 4.86 -4.88
N GLU A 59 0.64 4.98 -6.17
CA GLU A 59 -0.32 5.43 -7.16
C GLU A 59 -0.58 4.26 -8.10
N PHE A 60 -1.77 3.66 -8.11
CA PHE A 60 -2.04 2.55 -9.03
C PHE A 60 -3.51 2.41 -9.38
N VAL A 61 -3.74 1.70 -10.48
CA VAL A 61 -5.05 1.21 -10.90
C VAL A 61 -4.98 -0.30 -11.15
N GLY A 62 -6.05 -1.00 -10.80
CA GLY A 62 -6.08 -2.46 -10.92
C GLY A 62 -7.49 -3.03 -10.86
N VAL A 63 -7.55 -4.34 -10.70
CA VAL A 63 -8.79 -5.10 -10.46
C VAL A 63 -8.66 -5.87 -9.16
N VAL A 64 -9.74 -5.92 -8.37
CA VAL A 64 -9.78 -6.76 -7.16
C VAL A 64 -9.79 -8.22 -7.57
N GLU A 65 -8.80 -8.99 -7.12
CA GLU A 65 -8.74 -10.45 -7.28
C GLU A 65 -9.41 -11.19 -6.12
N GLU A 66 -9.30 -10.67 -4.89
CA GLU A 66 -9.83 -11.30 -3.68
C GLU A 66 -10.13 -10.23 -2.62
N CYS A 67 -11.30 -10.28 -1.99
CA CYS A 67 -11.63 -9.38 -0.88
C CYS A 67 -12.50 -10.10 0.16
N PRO A 68 -11.91 -10.65 1.25
CA PRO A 68 -12.63 -11.53 2.16
C PRO A 68 -13.86 -10.91 2.84
N SER A 69 -13.80 -9.63 3.21
CA SER A 69 -14.93 -8.92 3.82
C SER A 69 -15.99 -8.49 2.82
N GLN A 70 -15.63 -8.33 1.54
CA GLN A 70 -16.54 -7.83 0.50
C GLN A 70 -16.34 -8.53 -0.85
N PRO A 71 -16.72 -9.82 -0.99
CA PRO A 71 -16.51 -10.58 -2.24
C PRO A 71 -17.18 -9.97 -3.47
N SER A 72 -18.23 -9.15 -3.28
CA SER A 72 -18.89 -8.43 -4.37
C SER A 72 -18.00 -7.43 -5.13
N LEU A 73 -16.85 -7.07 -4.56
CA LEU A 73 -15.87 -6.19 -5.19
C LEU A 73 -14.92 -6.94 -6.13
N GLU A 74 -14.85 -8.27 -6.05
CA GLU A 74 -14.01 -9.08 -6.93
C GLU A 74 -14.37 -8.86 -8.41
N GLY A 75 -13.35 -8.65 -9.24
CA GLY A 75 -13.52 -8.29 -10.65
C GLY A 75 -13.78 -6.80 -10.91
N GLN A 76 -14.02 -5.97 -9.88
CA GLN A 76 -14.20 -4.53 -10.05
C GLN A 76 -12.87 -3.80 -10.20
N ARG A 77 -12.88 -2.73 -11.02
CA ARG A 77 -11.73 -1.85 -11.18
C ARG A 77 -11.65 -0.85 -10.03
N VAL A 78 -10.45 -0.65 -9.51
CA VAL A 78 -10.19 0.23 -8.38
C VAL A 78 -8.97 1.12 -8.63
N VAL A 79 -8.94 2.26 -7.95
CA VAL A 79 -7.80 3.17 -7.83
C VAL A 79 -7.35 3.13 -6.36
N GLY A 80 -6.04 3.10 -6.12
CA GLY A 80 -5.51 3.10 -4.76
C GLY A 80 -5.66 4.46 -4.06
N GLU A 81 -6.21 4.46 -2.84
CA GLU A 81 -6.01 5.52 -1.85
C GLU A 81 -4.81 5.13 -0.98
N ILE A 82 -3.91 6.09 -0.73
CA ILE A 82 -2.64 5.80 -0.06
C ILE A 82 -2.77 5.77 1.46
N ASN A 83 -3.71 6.55 2.01
CA ASN A 83 -3.83 6.74 3.44
C ASN A 83 -4.66 5.62 4.07
N CYS A 84 -4.02 4.80 4.89
CA CYS A 84 -4.68 3.78 5.69
C CYS A 84 -5.03 4.36 7.07
N ARG A 85 -6.30 4.23 7.46
CA ARG A 85 -6.77 4.74 8.76
C ARG A 85 -6.03 4.08 9.92
N CYS A 86 -5.91 4.79 11.04
CA CYS A 86 -5.37 4.22 12.26
C CYS A 86 -6.40 3.30 12.95
N HIS A 87 -6.00 2.12 13.42
CA HIS A 87 -6.85 1.24 14.24
C HIS A 87 -6.70 1.52 15.75
N GLY A 88 -6.54 2.79 16.14
CA GLY A 88 -6.30 3.20 17.52
C GLY A 88 -7.54 3.09 18.43
N ALA A 89 -7.32 3.02 19.75
CA ALA A 89 -8.35 2.75 20.76
C ALA A 89 -9.44 3.84 20.91
N LYS A 90 -9.31 5.01 20.28
CA LYS A 90 -10.36 6.03 20.20
C LYS A 90 -10.43 6.58 18.78
N PRO A 91 -11.58 6.45 18.09
CA PRO A 91 -11.77 7.10 16.80
C PRO A 91 -11.71 8.62 16.98
N HIS A 92 -11.11 9.31 16.02
CA HIS A 92 -11.14 10.77 16.02
C HIS A 92 -12.53 11.25 15.59
N ALA A 93 -12.96 12.41 16.10
CA ALA A 93 -14.28 12.95 15.76
C ALA A 93 -14.40 13.33 14.28
N ASP A 94 -13.28 13.71 13.64
CA ASP A 94 -13.21 14.04 12.22
C ASP A 94 -12.62 12.86 11.42
N PRO A 95 -13.40 12.19 10.56
CA PRO A 95 -12.94 11.06 9.77
C PRO A 95 -11.89 11.44 8.70
N ILE A 96 -11.86 12.70 8.24
CA ILE A 96 -10.84 13.19 7.31
C ILE A 96 -9.51 13.32 8.05
N PHE A 97 -9.54 13.90 9.25
CA PHE A 97 -8.36 13.97 10.11
C PHE A 97 -7.85 12.56 10.45
N GLU A 98 -8.74 11.65 10.84
CA GLU A 98 -8.40 10.27 11.17
C GLU A 98 -7.64 9.57 10.05
N ARG A 99 -8.12 9.72 8.81
CA ARG A 99 -7.49 9.13 7.63
C ARG A 99 -6.18 9.82 7.27
N ASN A 100 -6.16 11.15 7.20
CA ASN A 100 -5.08 11.90 6.53
C ASN A 100 -3.99 12.39 7.48
N HIS A 101 -4.30 12.59 8.76
CA HIS A 101 -3.45 13.35 9.69
C HIS A 101 -3.27 12.69 11.04
N SER A 102 -4.02 11.62 11.36
CA SER A 102 -3.80 10.85 12.58
C SER A 102 -2.32 10.43 12.69
N PRO A 103 -1.66 10.64 13.84
CA PRO A 103 -0.27 10.24 14.03
C PRO A 103 -0.04 8.73 13.90
N GLY A 104 -1.07 7.92 14.15
CA GLY A 104 -1.01 6.46 14.06
C GLY A 104 -1.43 5.90 12.70
N ARG A 105 -1.65 6.75 11.68
CA ARG A 105 -2.00 6.27 10.33
C ARG A 105 -0.81 5.59 9.68
N THR A 106 -1.10 4.70 8.74
CA THR A 106 -0.09 4.17 7.83
C THR A 106 -0.35 4.68 6.41
N VAL A 107 0.68 4.63 5.57
CA VAL A 107 0.60 5.10 4.19
C VAL A 107 1.20 4.02 3.30
N LEU A 108 0.38 3.50 2.39
CA LEU A 108 0.74 2.43 1.48
C LEU A 108 1.99 2.80 0.67
N GLY A 109 3.02 1.95 0.69
CA GLY A 109 4.27 2.17 -0.04
C GLY A 109 5.15 3.29 0.50
N ILE A 110 4.86 3.80 1.70
CA ILE A 110 5.62 4.91 2.30
C ILE A 110 5.89 4.65 3.79
N ILE A 111 4.85 4.51 4.63
CA ILE A 111 4.97 4.41 6.09
C ILE A 111 4.16 3.23 6.63
N GLY A 112 4.83 2.24 7.21
CA GLY A 112 4.19 1.18 8.00
C GLY A 112 3.21 0.29 7.24
N LYS A 113 3.12 0.40 5.91
CA LYS A 113 2.28 -0.44 5.06
C LYS A 113 2.92 -0.64 3.70
N ASP A 114 3.17 -1.89 3.34
CA ASP A 114 3.79 -2.27 2.08
C ASP A 114 2.73 -2.39 0.98
N VAL A 115 3.04 -1.96 -0.25
CA VAL A 115 2.22 -2.12 -1.47
C VAL A 115 2.14 -3.56 -1.91
N GLY A 116 3.19 -4.32 -1.59
CA GLY A 116 3.16 -5.76 -1.62
C GLY A 116 2.05 -6.32 -0.74
N HIS A 117 1.48 -5.53 0.19
CA HIS A 117 0.33 -5.87 1.02
C HIS A 117 -0.87 -4.97 0.66
N LEU A 118 -1.63 -5.42 -0.34
CA LEU A 118 -3.10 -5.45 -0.37
C LEU A 118 -3.84 -4.13 -0.08
N VAL A 119 -4.69 -3.74 -1.02
CA VAL A 119 -5.50 -2.52 -0.99
C VAL A 119 -6.51 -2.59 0.15
N HIS A 120 -6.41 -1.66 1.09
CA HIS A 120 -7.42 -1.51 2.14
C HIS A 120 -8.64 -0.77 1.56
N ILE A 121 -9.83 -1.35 1.73
CA ILE A 121 -11.09 -0.74 1.31
C ILE A 121 -11.74 -0.21 2.59
N SER A 122 -11.76 1.12 2.73
CA SER A 122 -12.34 1.84 3.87
C SER A 122 -13.86 1.84 3.87
#